data_AF-A0A0M4FXA9-F1
#
_entry.id   AF-A0A0M4FXA9-F1
#
_cell.length_a   1.000
_cell.length_b   1.000
_cell.length_c   1.000
_cell.angle_alpha   90.00
_cell.angle_beta   90.00
_cell.angle_gamma   90.00
#
_symmetry.space_group_name_H-M   'P 1'
#
loop_
_entity.id
_entity.type
_entity.pdbx_description
1 polymer ?
#
loop_
_entity_poly.entity_id
_entity_poly.type
_entity_poly.pdbx_seq_one_letter_code
_entity_poly.pdbx_strand_id
1 'polypeptide(L)'
;MNKVLVEIFLPATGQSFDVFVPLDSRMSEVLQMVSTLLSELSDGKFKASRDAVLCDAASGIIFNINMFVSELGIKNGSKLMLI
;
A
#
# COMPACT_ATOMS: atom_id res chain seq x y z
N MET A 1 13.38 -13.25 -7.03
CA MET A 1 12.16 -12.67 -6.44
C MET A 1 12.57 -11.45 -5.63
N ASN A 2 12.46 -10.26 -6.22
CA ASN A 2 12.79 -9.03 -5.52
C ASN A 2 11.51 -8.53 -4.82
N LYS A 3 11.53 -8.51 -3.49
CA LYS A 3 10.45 -7.97 -2.67
C LYS A 3 11.03 -6.94 -1.71
N VAL A 4 10.22 -5.94 -1.38
CA VAL A 4 10.57 -4.91 -0.42
C VAL A 4 9.60 -4.95 0.75
N LEU A 5 10.11 -4.71 1.96
CA LEU A 5 9.31 -4.53 3.15
C LEU A 5 8.93 -3.06 3.25
N VAL A 6 7.64 -2.78 3.29
CA VAL A 6 7.11 -1.42 3.40
C VAL A 6 6.15 -1.33 4.57
N GLU A 7 6.10 -0.16 5.19
CA GLU A 7 5.14 0.14 6.25
C GLU A 7 3.92 0.82 5.62
N ILE A 8 2.73 0.28 5.80
CA ILE A 8 1.48 0.85 5.28
C ILE A 8 0.66 1.38 6.44
N PHE A 9 0.52 2.69 6.50
CA PHE A 9 -0.31 3.39 7.48
C PHE A 9 -1.76 3.48 7.00
N LEU A 10 -2.69 3.10 7.88
CA LEU A 10 -4.12 3.21 7.67
C LEU A 10 -4.70 4.30 8.58
N PRO A 11 -4.97 5.51 8.08
CA PRO A 11 -5.46 6.62 8.88
C PRO A 11 -6.80 6.33 9.55
N ALA A 12 -7.66 5.52 8.91
CA ALA A 12 -8.97 5.15 9.42
C ALA A 12 -8.92 4.40 10.76
N THR A 13 -7.84 3.65 11.02
CA THR A 13 -7.63 2.92 12.29
C THR A 13 -6.47 3.47 13.12
N GLY A 14 -5.65 4.35 12.55
CA GLY A 14 -4.43 4.85 13.18
C GLY A 14 -3.34 3.79 13.33
N GLN A 15 -3.40 2.71 12.55
CA GLN A 15 -2.48 1.58 12.63
C GLN A 15 -1.55 1.53 11.42
N SER A 16 -0.32 1.10 11.64
CA SER A 16 0.65 0.76 10.59
C SER A 16 0.85 -0.74 10.50
N PHE A 17 1.03 -1.26 9.29
CA PHE A 17 1.26 -2.67 9.03
C PHE A 17 2.47 -2.84 8.12
N ASP A 18 3.37 -3.76 8.47
CA ASP A 18 4.51 -4.11 7.63
C ASP A 18 4.12 -5.16 6.60
N VAL A 19 4.27 -4.83 5.31
CA VAL A 19 3.85 -5.68 4.19
C VAL A 19 5.02 -5.92 3.25
N PHE A 20 5.20 -7.17 2.83
CA PHE A 20 6.13 -7.50 1.76
C PHE A 20 5.48 -7.28 0.40
N VAL A 21 6.04 -6.35 -0.37
CA VAL A 21 5.56 -6.00 -1.70
C VAL A 21 6.55 -6.49 -2.76
N PRO A 22 6.11 -7.32 -3.72
CA PRO A 22 6.94 -7.70 -4.86
C PRO A 22 7.22 -6.50 -5.78
N LEU A 23 8.49 -6.27 -6.11
CA LEU A 23 8.92 -5.18 -7.00
C LEU A 23 8.48 -5.36 -8.46
N ASP A 24 8.25 -6.62 -8.84
CA ASP A 24 7.89 -7.05 -10.18
C ASP A 24 6.37 -7.02 -10.43
N SER A 25 5.57 -6.69 -9.40
CA SER A 25 4.11 -6.55 -9.51
C SER A 25 3.69 -5.13 -9.88
N ARG A 26 2.50 -5.02 -10.49
CA ARG A 26 1.88 -3.72 -10.73
C ARG A 26 1.32 -3.16 -9.43
N MET A 27 1.39 -1.85 -9.29
CA MET A 27 0.86 -1.17 -8.11
C MET A 27 -0.65 -1.35 -7.94
N SER A 28 -1.40 -1.58 -9.02
CA SER A 28 -2.82 -1.98 -8.97
C SER A 28 -3.05 -3.30 -8.23
N GLU A 29 -2.19 -4.31 -8.44
CA GLU A 29 -2.31 -5.62 -7.80
C GLU A 29 -1.96 -5.51 -6.31
N VAL A 30 -0.91 -4.74 -6.01
CA VAL A 30 -0.48 -4.44 -4.64
C VAL A 30 -1.57 -3.70 -3.89
N LEU A 31 -2.17 -2.68 -4.49
CA LEU A 31 -3.30 -1.94 -3.92
C LEU A 31 -4.47 -2.86 -3.59
N GLN A 32 -4.85 -3.75 -4.51
CA GLN A 32 -5.94 -4.69 -4.28
C GLN A 32 -5.63 -5.67 -3.14
N MET A 33 -4.40 -6.21 -3.11
CA MET A 33 -3.93 -7.11 -2.06
C MET A 33 -3.92 -6.44 -0.69
N VAL A 34 -3.33 -5.24 -0.60
CA VAL A 34 -3.24 -4.45 0.62
C VAL A 34 -4.63 -4.03 1.11
N SER A 35 -5.50 -3.58 0.20
CA SER A 35 -6.86 -3.17 0.57
C SER A 35 -7.67 -4.34 1.13
N THR A 36 -7.51 -5.54 0.56
CA THR A 36 -8.17 -6.76 1.07
C THR A 36 -7.64 -7.12 2.45
N LEU A 37 -6.31 -7.20 2.58
CA LEU A 37 -5.63 -7.50 3.85
C LEU A 37 -6.04 -6.53 4.97
N LEU A 38 -6.02 -5.23 4.70
CA LEU A 38 -6.37 -4.19 5.67
C LEU A 38 -7.86 -4.16 6.00
N SER A 39 -8.73 -4.49 5.04
CA SER A 39 -10.17 -4.63 5.31
C SER A 39 -10.43 -5.77 6.29
N GLU A 40 -9.74 -6.90 6.15
CA GLU A 40 -9.80 -8.04 7.07
C GLU A 40 -9.20 -7.70 8.44
N LEU A 41 -8.01 -7.08 8.47
CA LEU A 41 -7.31 -6.73 9.72
C LEU A 41 -8.01 -5.61 10.51
N SER A 42 -8.78 -4.76 9.84
CA SER A 42 -9.50 -3.66 10.47
C SER A 42 -10.86 -4.07 11.07
N ASP A 43 -11.21 -5.36 11.03
CA ASP A 43 -12.49 -5.88 11.54
C ASP A 43 -13.70 -5.15 10.91
N GLY A 44 -13.59 -4.83 9.62
CA GLY A 44 -14.60 -4.09 8.86
C GLY A 44 -14.63 -2.56 9.08
N LYS A 45 -13.71 -2.00 9.87
CA LYS A 45 -13.59 -0.53 10.07
C LYS A 45 -13.07 0.19 8.82
N PHE A 46 -12.33 -0.51 7.97
CA PHE A 46 -11.98 -0.05 6.64
C PHE A 46 -12.67 -0.93 5.61
N LYS A 47 -13.46 -0.30 4.74
CA LYS A 47 -14.06 -0.95 3.58
C LYS A 47 -13.28 -0.55 2.35
N ALA A 48 -12.56 -1.51 1.78
CA ALA A 48 -11.84 -1.32 0.52
C ALA A 48 -12.82 -0.78 -0.54
N SER A 49 -12.74 0.52 -0.84
CA SER A 49 -13.47 1.13 -1.95
C SER A 49 -12.66 0.97 -3.23
N ARG A 50 -13.32 1.08 -4.38
CA ARG A 50 -12.64 1.21 -5.68
C ARG A 50 -11.79 2.49 -5.77
N ASP A 51 -12.07 3.43 -4.89
CA ASP A 51 -11.37 4.72 -4.80
C ASP A 51 -10.18 4.69 -3.82
N ALA A 52 -9.88 3.54 -3.21
CA ALA A 52 -8.74 3.41 -2.32
C ALA A 52 -7.45 3.68 -3.11
N VAL A 53 -6.56 4.49 -2.56
CA VAL A 53 -5.27 4.80 -3.19
C VAL A 53 -4.13 4.65 -2.21
N LEU A 54 -2.99 4.20 -2.72
CA LEU A 54 -1.73 4.19 -1.99
C LEU A 54 -0.93 5.45 -2.35
N CYS A 55 -0.48 6.16 -1.33
CA CYS A 55 0.40 7.30 -1.49
C CYS A 55 1.62 7.18 -0.57
N ASP A 56 2.66 7.95 -0.88
CA ASP A 56 3.82 8.08 -0.01
C ASP A 56 3.43 8.87 1.25
N ALA A 57 3.68 8.32 2.43
CA ALA A 57 3.21 8.89 3.68
C ALA A 57 3.91 10.21 4.06
N ALA A 58 5.10 10.49 3.50
CA ALA A 58 5.86 11.70 3.79
C ALA A 58 5.52 12.86 2.85
N SER A 59 5.37 12.57 1.56
CA SER A 59 5.12 13.56 0.50
C SER A 59 3.66 13.69 0.11
N GLY A 60 2.82 12.71 0.43
CA GLY A 60 1.42 12.65 0.00
C GLY A 60 1.24 12.35 -1.49
N ILE A 61 2.31 12.01 -2.21
CA ILE A 61 2.24 11.70 -3.65
C ILE A 61 1.55 10.36 -3.85
N ILE A 62 0.45 10.38 -4.60
CA ILE A 62 -0.30 9.17 -4.96
C ILE A 62 0.53 8.36 -5.97
N PHE A 63 0.70 7.08 -5.70
CA PHE A 63 1.41 6.18 -6.59
C PHE A 63 0.56 5.85 -7.82
N ASN A 64 1.19 5.85 -8.99
CA ASN A 64 0.52 5.48 -10.23
C ASN A 64 0.28 3.97 -10.28
N ILE A 65 -0.99 3.56 -10.19
CA ILE A 65 -1.40 2.15 -10.20
C ILE A 65 -0.99 1.38 -11.46
N ASN A 66 -0.73 2.08 -12.56
CA ASN A 66 -0.36 1.47 -13.84
C ASN A 66 1.14 1.09 -13.92
N MET A 67 1.96 1.62 -13.00
CA MET A 67 3.40 1.38 -12.96
C MET A 67 3.76 0.18 -12.09
N PHE A 68 4.95 -0.37 -12.31
CA PHE A 68 5.52 -1.38 -11.42
C PHE A 68 6.05 -0.73 -10.14
N VAL A 69 6.01 -1.47 -9.04
CA VAL A 69 6.54 -1.02 -7.74
C VAL A 69 8.00 -0.59 -7.83
N SER A 70 8.80 -1.32 -8.63
CA SER A 70 10.20 -0.99 -8.93
C SER A 70 10.39 0.39 -9.58
N GLU A 71 9.42 0.87 -10.35
CA GLU A 71 9.47 2.16 -11.05
C GLU A 71 9.01 3.33 -10.18
N LEU A 72 8.30 3.04 -9.08
CA LEU A 72 7.74 4.03 -8.16
C LEU A 72 8.71 4.47 -7.08
N GLY A 73 9.95 3.97 -7.10
CA GLY A 73 10.99 4.33 -6.13
C GLY A 73 10.77 3.77 -4.72
N ILE A 74 9.88 2.79 -4.57
CA ILE A 74 9.57 2.12 -3.30
C ILE A 74 10.76 1.23 -2.90
N LYS A 75 11.20 1.36 -1.65
CA LYS A 75 12.38 0.68 -1.09
C LYS A 75 12.02 0.04 0.25
N ASN A 76 12.93 -0.77 0.78
CA ASN A 76 12.80 -1.30 2.14
C ASN A 76 12.69 -0.14 3.15
N GLY A 77 11.66 -0.20 4.00
CA GLY A 77 11.34 0.83 4.97
C GLY A 77 10.60 2.05 4.41
N SER A 78 10.20 2.04 3.13
CA SER A 78 9.29 3.05 2.60
C SER A 78 7.98 3.04 3.39
N LYS A 79 7.48 4.23 3.73
CA LYS A 79 6.21 4.42 4.42
C LYS A 79 5.16 4.83 3.40
N LEU A 80 4.15 3.99 3.21
CA LEU A 80 2.98 4.28 2.41
C LEU A 80 1.79 4.57 3.31
N MET A 81 0.78 5.19 2.74
CA MET A 81 -0.50 5.44 3.38
C MET A 81 -1.62 4.95 2.45
N LEU A 82 -2.60 4.24 3.02
CA LEU A 82 -3.82 3.84 2.32
C LEU A 82 -4.96 4.79 2.71
N ILE A 83 -5.54 5.46 1.73
CA ILE A 83 -6.63 6.44 1.87
C ILE A 83 -7.83 6.05 1.01
#